data_AF-A0A7L2SXF0-F1
#
_entry.id   AF-A0A7L2SXF0-F1
#
_cell.length_a   1.000
_cell.length_b   1.000
_cell.length_c   1.000
_cell.angle_alpha   90.00
_cell.angle_beta   90.00
_cell.angle_gamma   90.00
#
_symmetry.space_group_name_H-M   'P 1'
#
loop_
_entity.id
_entity.type
_entity.pdbx_description
1 polymer ?
#
loop_
_entity_poly.entity_id
_entity_poly.type
_entity_poly.pdbx_seq_one_letter_code
_entity_poly.pdbx_strand_id
1 'polypeptide(L)' 'RNPEAPQGGELLFGGFDTSRFTGTLNWVPVTQQGYWQIRLDNIQLGGTVTFCADGCQAIVDTGTS' A
#
# COMPACT_ATOMS: atom_id res chain seq x y z
N ARG A 1 16.89 -7.47 2.50
CA ARG A 1 17.12 -6.26 3.34
C ARG A 1 18.61 -6.10 3.55
N ASN A 2 19.17 -4.89 3.36
CA ASN A 2 20.56 -4.61 3.68
C ASN A 2 20.63 -4.06 5.12
N PRO A 3 21.11 -4.83 6.10
CA PRO A 3 21.24 -4.37 7.49
C PRO A 3 22.30 -3.28 7.68
N GLU A 4 23.15 -3.03 6.66
CA GLU A 4 24.18 -1.99 6.68
C GLU A 4 23.71 -0.66 6.08
N ALA A 5 22.48 -0.60 5.55
CA ALA A 5 21.92 0.65 5.05
C ALA A 5 21.70 1.63 6.21
N PRO A 6 22.27 2.85 6.18
CA PRO A 6 22.13 3.82 7.27
C PRO A 6 20.69 4.29 7.51
N GLN A 7 19.80 4.07 6.54
CA GLN A 7 18.35 4.20 6.68
C GLN A 7 17.67 2.88 6.30
N GLY A 8 16.99 2.29 7.28
CA GLY A 8 16.18 1.08 7.13
C GLY A 8 14.68 1.38 7.01
N GLY A 9 13.87 0.51 7.61
CA GLY A 9 12.42 0.70 7.77
C GLY A 9 12.00 0.56 9.22
N GLU A 10 10.77 0.93 9.52
CA GLU A 10 10.20 0.96 10.88
C GLU A 10 8.91 0.13 10.93
N LEU A 11 8.64 -0.52 12.06
CA LEU A 11 7.37 -1.20 12.34
C LEU A 11 6.88 -0.72 13.70
N LEU A 12 5.67 -0.15 13.73
CA LEU A 12 5.01 0.29 14.96
C LEU A 12 3.86 -0.66 15.30
N PHE A 13 3.75 -1.00 16.58
CA PHE A 13 2.62 -1.74 17.11
C PHE A 13 1.68 -0.77 17.84
N GLY A 14 0.40 -0.75 17.46
CA GLY A 14 -0.64 0.02 18.17
C GLY A 14 -0.83 1.47 17.72
N GLY A 15 -0.20 1.91 16.63
CA GLY A 15 -0.37 3.27 16.11
C GLY A 15 0.42 3.54 14.82
N PHE A 16 0.54 4.82 14.49
CA PHE A 16 1.33 5.34 13.38
C PHE A 16 2.15 6.54 13.84
N ASP A 17 3.34 6.73 13.26
CA ASP A 17 4.18 7.90 13.52
C ASP A 17 3.83 9.01 12.51
N THR A 18 3.24 10.10 13.01
CA THR A 18 2.85 11.26 12.18
C THR A 18 4.04 12.02 11.60
N SER A 19 5.27 11.77 12.07
CA SER A 19 6.47 12.36 11.48
C SER A 19 6.88 11.69 10.16
N ARG A 20 6.30 10.52 9.84
CA ARG A 20 6.65 9.70 8.65
C ARG A 20 5.77 9.96 7.43
N PHE A 21 4.74 10.79 7.54
CA PHE A 21 3.88 11.17 6.42
C PHE A 21 3.42 12.62 6.55
N THR A 22 3.03 13.22 5.43
CA THR A 22 2.38 14.53 5.41
C THR A 22 0.88 14.37 5.17
N GLY A 23 0.09 15.33 5.64
CA GLY A 23 -1.36 15.30 5.47
C GLY A 23 -2.06 14.30 6.40
N THR A 24 -3.14 13.67 5.91
CA THR A 24 -3.99 12.77 6.69
C THR A 24 -4.09 11.39 6.03
N LEU A 25 -4.33 10.36 6.84
CA LEU A 25 -4.54 9.01 6.35
C LEU A 25 -5.94 8.87 5.75
N ASN A 26 -5.99 8.28 4.56
CA ASN A 26 -7.23 7.89 3.89
C ASN A 26 -7.40 6.38 4.00
N TRP A 27 -8.58 5.93 4.43
CA TRP A 27 -8.84 4.51 4.66
C TRP A 27 -9.52 3.87 3.46
N VAL A 28 -9.04 2.69 3.07
CA VAL A 28 -9.64 1.86 2.04
C VAL A 28 -10.14 0.57 2.70
N PRO A 29 -11.40 0.16 2.50
CA PRO A 29 -11.94 -1.02 3.14
C PRO A 29 -11.29 -2.30 2.59
N VAL A 30 -11.08 -3.27 3.49
CA VAL A 30 -10.67 -4.63 3.10
C VAL A 30 -11.85 -5.32 2.42
N THR A 31 -11.63 -5.87 1.22
CA THR A 31 -12.68 -6.52 0.42
C THR A 31 -12.88 -8.00 0.78
N GLN A 32 -11.80 -8.67 1.21
CA GLN A 32 -11.82 -10.06 1.63
C GLN A 32 -10.82 -10.28 2.76
N GLN A 33 -11.29 -10.80 3.89
CA GLN A 33 -10.45 -11.12 5.04
C GLN A 33 -9.63 -12.38 4.76
N GLY A 34 -8.37 -12.37 5.18
CA GLY A 34 -7.36 -13.42 4.92
C GLY A 34 -6.05 -12.83 4.40
N TYR A 35 -6.16 -11.76 3.60
CA TYR A 35 -5.06 -10.87 3.22
C TYR A 35 -5.46 -9.41 3.48
N TRP A 36 -4.49 -8.50 3.42
CA TRP A 36 -4.77 -7.06 3.28
C TRP A 36 -5.21 -6.77 1.83
N GLN A 37 -6.37 -7.33 1.45
CA GLN A 37 -6.91 -7.22 0.10
C GLN A 37 -7.81 -5.99 -0.04
N ILE A 38 -7.60 -5.21 -1.10
CA ILE A 38 -8.36 -4.00 -1.43
C ILE A 38 -8.87 -4.03 -2.87
N ARG A 39 -9.91 -3.24 -3.13
CA ARG A 39 -10.36 -2.92 -4.49
C ARG A 39 -9.42 -1.86 -5.08
N LEU A 40 -8.93 -2.11 -6.29
CA LEU A 40 -8.19 -1.14 -7.09
C LEU A 40 -9.07 -0.72 -8.27
N ASP A 41 -9.22 0.58 -8.47
CA ASP A 41 -10.14 1.12 -9.48
C ASP A 41 -9.58 1.03 -10.90
N ASN A 42 -8.34 1.47 -11.12
CA ASN A 42 -7.60 1.30 -12.36
C ASN A 42 -6.11 1.61 -12.15
N ILE A 43 -5.28 1.19 -13.11
CA ILE A 43 -3.85 1.55 -13.17
C ILE A 43 -3.61 2.38 -14.42
N GLN A 44 -3.00 3.55 -14.25
CA GLN A 44 -2.73 4.49 -15.34
C GLN A 44 -1.24 4.61 -15.63
N LEU A 45 -0.89 4.61 -16.92
CA LEU A 45 0.46 4.94 -17.40
C LEU A 45 0.37 6.21 -18.24
N GLY A 46 1.10 7.25 -17.83
CA GLY A 46 1.03 8.56 -18.51
C GLY A 46 -0.38 9.16 -18.58
N GLY A 47 -1.22 8.92 -17.56
CA GLY A 47 -2.61 9.39 -17.51
C GLY A 47 -3.61 8.55 -18.32
N THR A 48 -3.16 7.47 -18.97
CA THR A 48 -4.05 6.56 -19.71
C THR A 48 -4.29 5.30 -18.91
N VAL A 49 -5.56 4.96 -18.68
CA VAL A 49 -5.96 3.68 -18.05
C VAL A 49 -5.42 2.54 -18.91
N THR A 50 -4.49 1.78 -18.34
CA THR A 50 -3.81 0.68 -19.04
C THR A 50 -4.22 -0.68 -18.49
N PHE A 51 -4.44 -0.78 -17.18
CA PHE A 51 -4.86 -2.02 -16.53
C PHE A 51 -6.02 -1.79 -15.57
N CYS A 52 -6.71 -2.88 -15.23
CA CYS A 52 -7.85 -2.88 -14.33
C CYS A 52 -8.91 -1.84 -14.73
N ALA A 53 -9.27 -1.74 -16.01
CA ALA A 53 -10.22 -0.74 -16.50
C ALA A 53 -11.58 -0.82 -15.79
N ASP A 54 -12.03 -2.04 -15.48
CA ASP A 54 -13.25 -2.30 -14.71
C ASP A 54 -12.94 -2.58 -13.23
N GLY A 55 -11.78 -2.16 -12.75
CA GLY A 55 -11.23 -2.45 -11.44
C GLY A 55 -10.79 -3.91 -11.22
N CYS A 56 -9.91 -4.12 -10.24
CA CYS A 56 -9.39 -5.43 -9.88
C CYS A 56 -9.19 -5.56 -8.36
N GLN A 57 -8.76 -6.72 -7.88
CA GLN A 57 -8.34 -6.91 -6.49
C GLN A 57 -6.81 -6.84 -6.40
N ALA A 58 -6.31 -6.26 -5.32
CA ALA A 58 -4.89 -6.20 -5.03
C ALA A 58 -4.65 -6.53 -3.56
N ILE A 59 -3.46 -7.05 -3.25
CA ILE A 59 -3.01 -7.29 -1.88
C ILE A 59 -1.90 -6.31 -1.52
N VAL A 60 -1.95 -5.74 -0.32
CA VAL A 60 -0.87 -4.94 0.24
C VAL A 60 0.06 -5.88 1.02
N ASP A 61 1.20 -6.23 0.40
CA ASP A 61 2.11 -7.24 0.93
C ASP A 61 3.52 -6.68 1.16
N THR A 62 3.92 -6.56 2.42
CA THR A 62 5.29 -6.13 2.80
C THR A 62 6.35 -7.23 2.64
N GLY A 63 5.95 -8.45 2.28
CA GLY A 63 6.82 -9.62 2.12
C GLY A 63 7.35 -9.86 0.70
N THR A 64 6.83 -9.16 -0.31
CA THR A 64 7.21 -9.31 -1.73
C THR A 64 7.97 -8.08 -2.24
N SER A 65 9.02 -8.29 -3.06
CA SER A 65 9.90 -7.23 -3.61
C SER A 65 10.10 -7.33 -5.11
#